data_AF-A0A7C6WR50-F1
#
_entry.id   AF-A0A7C6WR50-F1
#
_cell.length_a   1.000
_cell.length_b   1.000
_cell.length_c   1.000
_cell.angle_alpha   90.00
_cell.angle_beta   90.00
_cell.angle_gamma   90.00
#
_symmetry.space_group_name_H-M   'P 1'
#
loop_
_entity.id
_entity.type
_entity.pdbx_description
1 polymer ?
#
loop_
_entity_poly.entity_id
_entity_poly.type
_entity_poly.pdbx_seq_one_letter_code
_entity_poly.pdbx_strand_id
1 'polypeptide(L)'
;MKYRLLIASIFMMAFAYIISYYLLCSTPPYQSMANGEVLSGRSLIFTNLITVVFVICAYYFKKSVYKAIAIVCILFSSFAVLPHSRFLIGSSETENFISVELTAIMLLAVVVLLMFALRFKKYEEYLKEWSSEGIEEKEIYKILTKKTKFYSFFNILVTGICLFLVGAGFKIFYDNASASFVVSTAVLGLIIIIGCIVFISRRIFFIK
;
A
#
# COMPACT_ATOMS: atom_id res chain seq x y z
N MET A 1 -10.67 -20.79 -10.71
CA MET A 1 -9.59 -19.98 -10.08
C MET A 1 -9.60 -18.51 -10.53
N LYS A 2 -9.83 -18.23 -11.82
CA LYS A 2 -9.96 -16.87 -12.39
C LYS A 2 -10.87 -15.93 -11.58
N TYR A 3 -12.11 -16.33 -11.33
CA TYR A 3 -13.07 -15.53 -10.53
C TYR A 3 -12.62 -15.32 -9.08
N ARG A 4 -11.97 -16.32 -8.46
CA ARG A 4 -11.46 -16.20 -7.08
C ARG A 4 -10.32 -15.18 -6.98
N LEU A 5 -9.41 -15.16 -7.96
CA LEU A 5 -8.32 -14.18 -8.02
C LEU A 5 -8.84 -12.76 -8.24
N LEU A 6 -9.81 -12.59 -9.14
CA LEU A 6 -10.47 -11.31 -9.38
C LEU A 6 -11.15 -10.80 -8.10
N ILE A 7 -12.01 -11.61 -7.48
CA ILE A 7 -12.74 -11.24 -6.26
C ILE A 7 -11.76 -10.87 -5.14
N ALA A 8 -10.73 -11.70 -4.89
CA ALA A 8 -9.71 -11.40 -3.90
C ALA A 8 -8.97 -10.10 -4.21
N SER A 9 -8.64 -9.85 -5.49
CA SER A 9 -7.97 -8.63 -5.93
C SER A 9 -8.81 -7.38 -5.68
N ILE A 10 -10.10 -7.41 -6.02
CA ILE A 10 -11.06 -6.32 -5.77
C ILE A 10 -11.20 -6.09 -4.27
N PHE A 11 -11.40 -7.17 -3.50
CA PHE A 11 -11.56 -7.08 -2.05
C PHE A 11 -10.35 -6.42 -1.38
N MET A 12 -9.14 -6.88 -1.71
CA MET A 12 -7.90 -6.29 -1.18
C MET A 12 -7.76 -4.80 -1.57
N MET A 13 -8.13 -4.44 -2.81
CA MET A 13 -8.09 -3.05 -3.27
C MET A 13 -9.11 -2.18 -2.53
N ALA A 14 -10.34 -2.68 -2.33
CA ALA A 14 -11.40 -1.97 -1.63
C ALA A 14 -11.03 -1.74 -0.15
N PHE A 15 -10.50 -2.75 0.53
CA PHE A 15 -10.00 -2.60 1.90
C PHE A 15 -8.84 -1.62 1.99
N ALA A 16 -7.89 -1.67 1.06
CA ALA A 16 -6.80 -0.70 1.01
C ALA A 16 -7.33 0.73 0.85
N TYR A 17 -8.34 0.92 -0.01
CA TYR A 17 -8.99 2.21 -0.21
C TYR A 17 -9.66 2.70 1.08
N ILE A 18 -10.49 1.87 1.72
CA ILE A 18 -11.19 2.23 2.97
C ILE A 18 -10.19 2.67 4.05
N ILE A 19 -9.12 1.90 4.26
CA ILE A 19 -8.09 2.22 5.26
C ILE A 19 -7.37 3.52 4.88
N SER A 20 -6.97 3.69 3.62
CA SER A 20 -6.29 4.92 3.16
C SER A 20 -7.18 6.16 3.26
N TYR A 21 -8.48 6.01 3.00
CA TYR A 21 -9.45 7.08 3.10
C TYR A 21 -9.70 7.45 4.55
N TYR A 22 -9.80 6.46 5.45
CA TYR A 22 -9.87 6.70 6.88
C TYR A 22 -8.63 7.46 7.39
N LEU A 23 -7.43 7.07 6.94
CA LEU A 23 -6.19 7.79 7.22
C LEU A 23 -6.28 9.25 6.76
N LEU A 24 -6.76 9.52 5.53
CA LEU A 24 -6.96 10.89 5.05
C LEU A 24 -7.95 11.68 5.92
N CYS A 25 -9.11 11.07 6.26
CA CYS A 25 -10.13 11.70 7.09
C CYS A 25 -9.65 12.04 8.50
N SER A 26 -8.65 11.32 8.99
CA SER A 26 -8.03 11.59 10.29
C SER A 26 -7.02 12.74 10.29
N THR A 27 -6.72 13.32 9.11
CA THR A 27 -5.74 14.41 9.00
C THR A 27 -6.37 15.79 9.28
N PRO A 28 -5.64 16.71 9.94
CA PRO A 28 -6.15 18.06 10.21
C PRO A 28 -6.53 18.87 8.97
N PRO A 29 -5.78 18.84 7.84
CA PRO A 29 -6.21 19.53 6.62
C PRO A 29 -7.59 19.07 6.16
N TYR A 30 -7.88 17.78 6.31
CA TYR A 30 -9.18 17.22 5.98
C TYR A 30 -10.24 17.59 7.01
N GLN A 31 -9.94 17.48 8.31
CA GLN A 31 -10.87 17.84 9.39
C GLN A 31 -11.19 19.34 9.42
N SER A 32 -10.22 20.20 9.14
CA SER A 32 -10.42 21.65 8.99
C SER A 32 -11.34 21.96 7.81
N MET A 33 -11.14 21.28 6.67
CA MET A 33 -12.02 21.40 5.51
C MET A 33 -13.43 20.84 5.77
N ALA A 34 -13.54 19.79 6.58
CA ALA A 34 -14.81 19.15 6.92
C ALA A 34 -15.57 19.86 8.06
N ASN A 35 -14.88 20.46 9.03
CA ASN A 35 -15.52 21.13 10.17
C ASN A 35 -15.73 22.63 9.94
N GLY A 36 -15.18 23.20 8.86
CA GLY A 36 -15.50 24.56 8.43
C GLY A 36 -16.98 24.71 8.06
N GLU A 37 -17.61 25.80 8.51
CA GLU A 37 -19.05 26.09 8.53
C GLU A 37 -19.81 25.99 7.17
N VAL A 38 -19.15 25.68 6.06
CA VAL A 38 -19.73 25.67 4.71
C VAL A 38 -19.81 24.27 4.07
N LEU A 39 -19.09 23.26 4.56
CA LEU A 39 -18.82 22.03 3.77
C LEU A 39 -18.87 20.68 4.51
N SER A 40 -19.44 20.56 5.71
CA SER A 40 -19.27 19.33 6.52
C SER A 40 -19.82 18.03 5.94
N GLY A 41 -20.94 18.06 5.20
CA GLY A 41 -21.40 16.91 4.40
C GLY A 41 -20.84 16.87 2.97
N ARG A 42 -20.35 18.00 2.47
CA ARG A 42 -19.89 18.18 1.08
C ARG A 42 -18.43 17.79 0.88
N SER A 43 -17.60 17.81 1.93
CA SER A 43 -16.17 17.45 1.89
C SER A 43 -15.95 15.98 1.52
N LEU A 44 -16.74 15.05 2.07
CA LEU A 44 -16.73 13.63 1.71
C LEU A 44 -17.09 13.43 0.23
N ILE A 45 -18.15 14.10 -0.23
CA ILE A 45 -18.63 14.01 -1.62
C ILE A 45 -17.58 14.60 -2.56
N PHE A 46 -17.03 15.76 -2.22
CA PHE A 46 -16.01 16.46 -3.01
C PHE A 46 -14.71 15.66 -3.13
N THR A 47 -14.26 15.06 -2.03
CA THR A 47 -13.04 14.23 -2.02
C THR A 47 -13.24 12.99 -2.87
N ASN A 48 -14.36 12.27 -2.71
CA ASN A 48 -14.65 11.12 -3.56
C ASN A 48 -14.86 11.52 -5.03
N LEU A 49 -15.44 12.69 -5.32
CA LEU A 49 -15.57 13.23 -6.68
C LEU A 49 -14.21 13.51 -7.31
N ILE A 50 -13.30 14.20 -6.59
CA ILE A 50 -11.92 14.44 -7.04
C ILE A 50 -11.22 13.11 -7.27
N THR A 51 -11.39 12.14 -6.38
CA THR A 51 -10.84 10.79 -6.55
C THR A 51 -11.32 10.15 -7.83
N VAL A 52 -12.63 10.19 -8.12
CA VAL A 52 -13.20 9.62 -9.35
C VAL A 52 -12.61 10.31 -10.57
N VAL A 53 -12.53 11.64 -10.58
CA VAL A 53 -11.91 12.41 -11.67
C VAL A 53 -10.43 12.04 -11.84
N PHE A 54 -9.67 11.96 -10.75
CA PHE A 54 -8.27 11.55 -10.79
C PHE A 54 -8.10 10.12 -11.29
N VAL A 55 -8.95 9.18 -10.87
CA VAL A 55 -8.93 7.80 -11.35
C VAL A 55 -9.24 7.74 -12.84
N ILE A 56 -10.20 8.53 -13.34
CA ILE A 56 -10.49 8.63 -14.78
C ILE A 56 -9.27 9.18 -15.53
N CYS A 57 -8.68 10.30 -15.09
CA CYS A 57 -7.48 10.87 -15.70
C CYS A 57 -6.30 9.88 -15.67
N ALA A 58 -6.01 9.29 -14.51
CA ALA A 58 -4.94 8.32 -14.35
C ALA A 58 -5.20 7.04 -15.16
N TYR A 59 -6.45 6.64 -15.34
CA TYR A 59 -6.82 5.56 -16.26
C TYR A 59 -6.50 5.94 -17.71
N TYR A 60 -6.82 7.15 -18.16
CA TYR A 60 -6.43 7.63 -19.49
C TYR A 60 -4.92 7.55 -19.72
N PHE A 61 -4.10 7.91 -18.73
CA PHE A 61 -2.63 7.87 -18.85
C PHE A 61 -2.00 6.48 -18.66
N LYS A 62 -2.46 5.70 -17.67
CA LYS A 62 -1.84 4.41 -17.27
C LYS A 62 -2.55 3.18 -17.85
N LYS A 63 -3.71 3.37 -18.50
CA LYS A 63 -4.61 2.32 -19.01
C LYS A 63 -4.92 1.22 -17.99
N SER A 64 -4.93 1.55 -16.70
CA SER A 64 -5.16 0.58 -15.62
C SER A 64 -5.79 1.24 -14.41
N VAL A 65 -7.07 0.93 -14.18
CA VAL A 65 -7.84 1.40 -13.01
C VAL A 65 -7.17 0.95 -11.70
N TYR A 66 -6.62 -0.27 -11.68
CA TYR A 66 -5.90 -0.81 -10.52
C TYR A 66 -4.68 0.02 -10.12
N LYS A 67 -3.88 0.47 -11.10
CA LYS A 67 -2.74 1.34 -10.82
C LYS A 67 -3.17 2.73 -10.37
N ALA A 68 -4.25 3.26 -10.96
CA ALA A 68 -4.80 4.55 -10.58
C ALA A 68 -5.29 4.55 -9.12
N ILE A 69 -6.09 3.55 -8.72
CA ILE A 69 -6.57 3.41 -7.34
C ILE A 69 -5.39 3.22 -6.38
N ALA A 70 -4.39 2.41 -6.73
CA ALA A 70 -3.20 2.25 -5.90
C ALA A 70 -2.46 3.58 -5.65
N ILE A 71 -2.35 4.44 -6.66
CA ILE A 71 -1.76 5.78 -6.51
C ILE A 71 -2.59 6.64 -5.54
N VAL A 72 -3.92 6.64 -5.69
CA VAL A 72 -4.82 7.36 -4.78
C VAL A 72 -4.64 6.90 -3.34
N CYS A 73 -4.65 5.59 -3.10
CA CYS A 73 -4.48 5.04 -1.75
C CYS A 73 -3.15 5.46 -1.12
N ILE A 74 -2.06 5.46 -1.90
CA ILE A 74 -0.75 5.92 -1.41
C ILE A 74 -0.75 7.43 -1.13
N LEU A 75 -1.34 8.24 -2.01
CA LEU A 75 -1.46 9.69 -1.81
C LEU A 75 -2.23 10.00 -0.52
N PHE A 76 -3.39 9.37 -0.34
CA PHE A 76 -4.23 9.52 0.84
C PHE A 76 -3.50 9.17 2.13
N SER A 77 -2.85 8.00 2.15
CA SER A 77 -2.06 7.61 3.32
C SER A 77 -0.84 8.50 3.54
N SER A 78 -0.25 9.09 2.50
CA SER A 78 0.89 10.00 2.63
C SER A 78 0.52 11.27 3.39
N PHE A 79 -0.69 11.81 3.17
CA PHE A 79 -1.18 12.96 3.93
C PHE A 79 -1.28 12.67 5.44
N ALA A 80 -1.53 11.43 5.84
CA ALA A 80 -1.55 11.04 7.25
C ALA A 80 -0.16 10.93 7.88
N VAL A 81 0.88 10.74 7.08
CA VAL A 81 2.27 10.66 7.57
C VAL A 81 2.90 12.05 7.71
N LEU A 82 2.50 13.01 6.88
CA LEU A 82 3.09 14.35 6.85
C LEU A 82 3.07 15.08 8.21
N PRO A 83 1.98 15.08 9.00
CA PRO A 83 1.95 15.73 10.31
C PRO A 83 2.91 15.11 11.33
N HIS A 84 3.23 13.83 11.19
CA HIS A 84 4.21 13.13 12.02
C HIS A 84 5.65 13.32 11.54
N SER A 85 5.84 13.86 10.34
CA SER A 85 7.15 14.22 9.84
C SER A 85 7.55 15.59 10.40
N ARG A 86 8.83 15.77 10.74
CA ARG A 86 9.39 17.05 11.20
C ARG A 86 9.28 18.21 10.18
N PHE A 87 8.67 17.99 9.01
CA PHE A 87 8.41 19.02 7.99
C PHE A 87 7.29 19.99 8.38
N LEU A 88 6.42 19.66 9.34
CA LEU A 88 5.30 20.51 9.80
C LEU A 88 5.44 20.95 11.27
N ILE A 89 6.67 21.11 11.76
CA ILE A 89 6.92 21.64 13.11
C ILE A 89 6.40 23.09 13.18
N GLY A 90 5.25 23.30 13.83
CA GLY A 90 4.67 24.63 14.04
C GLY A 90 3.14 24.65 14.19
N SER A 91 2.42 23.61 13.80
CA SER A 91 0.96 23.55 13.99
C SER A 91 0.61 22.95 15.35
N SER A 92 0.03 23.75 16.25
CA SER A 92 -0.44 23.37 17.59
C SER A 92 -1.65 22.40 17.61
N GLU A 93 -2.03 21.81 16.47
CA GLU A 93 -3.18 20.91 16.35
C GLU A 93 -2.83 19.43 16.56
N THR A 94 -1.66 19.14 17.13
CA THR A 94 -1.14 17.78 17.21
C THR A 94 -1.83 16.84 18.19
N GLU A 95 -2.85 17.31 18.91
CA GLU A 95 -3.50 16.56 19.99
C GLU A 95 -4.71 15.73 19.52
N ASN A 96 -5.22 15.92 18.29
CA ASN A 96 -6.37 15.19 17.75
C ASN A 96 -6.00 14.05 16.77
N PHE A 97 -4.74 13.61 16.75
CA PHE A 97 -4.29 12.62 15.79
C PHE A 97 -4.65 11.18 16.15
N ILE A 98 -4.71 10.33 15.13
CA ILE A 98 -4.40 8.91 15.30
C ILE A 98 -2.95 8.80 15.80
N SER A 99 -2.71 7.91 16.76
CA SER A 99 -1.37 7.71 17.30
C SER A 99 -0.38 7.35 16.20
N VAL A 100 0.88 7.80 16.32
CA VAL A 100 1.92 7.58 15.30
C VAL A 100 2.10 6.08 15.01
N GLU A 101 1.96 5.26 16.04
CA GLU A 101 2.01 3.80 15.98
C GLU A 101 0.90 3.23 15.10
N LEU A 102 -0.33 3.68 15.32
CA LEU A 102 -1.49 3.19 14.59
C LEU A 102 -1.45 3.67 13.14
N THR A 103 -1.02 4.90 12.87
CA THR A 103 -0.79 5.44 11.52
C THR A 103 0.24 4.60 10.76
N ALA A 104 1.37 4.25 11.38
CA ALA A 104 2.41 3.43 10.76
C ALA A 104 1.92 2.01 10.41
N ILE A 105 1.16 1.37 11.32
CA ILE A 105 0.58 0.05 11.09
C ILE A 105 -0.46 0.09 9.96
N MET A 106 -1.35 1.08 9.97
CA MET A 106 -2.38 1.24 8.93
C MET A 106 -1.76 1.52 7.55
N LEU A 107 -0.72 2.36 7.49
CA LEU A 107 0.03 2.59 6.25
C LEU A 107 0.65 1.29 5.71
N LEU A 108 1.30 0.51 6.57
CA LEU A 108 1.87 -0.78 6.18
C LEU A 108 0.77 -1.74 5.67
N ALA A 109 -0.38 -1.78 6.34
CA ALA A 109 -1.52 -2.57 5.91
C ALA A 109 -2.01 -2.16 4.50
N VAL A 110 -2.15 -0.86 4.22
CA VAL A 110 -2.50 -0.35 2.89
C VAL A 110 -1.50 -0.84 1.84
N VAL A 111 -0.20 -0.70 2.09
CA VAL A 111 0.84 -1.13 1.13
C VAL A 111 0.76 -2.63 0.85
N VAL A 112 0.63 -3.46 1.89
CA VAL A 112 0.54 -4.93 1.75
C VAL A 112 -0.71 -5.33 0.96
N LEU A 113 -1.87 -4.73 1.27
CA LEU A 113 -3.12 -4.99 0.55
C LEU A 113 -3.02 -4.62 -0.93
N LEU A 114 -2.45 -3.44 -1.25
CA LEU A 114 -2.22 -3.03 -2.64
C LEU A 114 -1.28 -3.97 -3.38
N MET A 115 -0.21 -4.44 -2.72
CA MET A 115 0.73 -5.40 -3.30
C MET A 115 0.04 -6.73 -3.67
N PHE A 116 -0.87 -7.23 -2.82
CA PHE A 116 -1.67 -8.42 -3.13
C PHE A 116 -2.69 -8.16 -4.23
N ALA A 117 -3.42 -7.05 -4.16
CA ALA A 117 -4.43 -6.68 -5.14
C ALA A 117 -3.86 -6.63 -6.56
N LEU A 118 -2.77 -5.87 -6.75
CA LEU A 118 -2.08 -5.74 -8.03
C LEU A 118 -1.49 -7.08 -8.51
N ARG A 119 -1.01 -7.92 -7.60
CA ARG A 119 -0.43 -9.21 -7.96
C ARG A 119 -1.49 -10.19 -8.45
N PHE A 120 -2.62 -10.29 -7.75
CA PHE A 120 -3.73 -11.16 -8.16
C PHE A 120 -4.32 -10.72 -9.49
N LYS A 121 -4.40 -9.40 -9.74
CA LYS A 121 -4.82 -8.87 -11.04
C LYS A 121 -3.90 -9.35 -12.17
N LYS A 122 -2.58 -9.27 -11.96
CA LYS A 122 -1.59 -9.74 -12.92
C LYS A 122 -1.66 -11.26 -13.18
N TYR A 123 -2.00 -12.06 -12.18
CA TYR A 123 -2.22 -13.50 -12.36
C TYR A 123 -3.49 -13.81 -13.15
N GLU A 124 -4.54 -13.00 -12.99
CA GLU A 124 -5.75 -13.08 -13.81
C GLU A 124 -5.47 -12.75 -15.28
N GLU A 125 -4.59 -11.78 -15.55
CA GLU A 125 -4.13 -11.43 -16.90
C GLU A 125 -3.36 -12.59 -17.54
N TYR A 126 -2.38 -13.19 -16.82
CA TYR A 126 -1.65 -14.37 -17.31
C TYR A 126 -2.57 -15.56 -17.60
N LEU A 127 -3.61 -15.78 -16.80
CA LEU A 127 -4.59 -16.83 -17.07
C LEU A 127 -5.31 -16.62 -18.41
N LYS A 128 -5.58 -15.38 -18.80
CA LYS A 128 -6.25 -15.08 -20.08
C LYS A 128 -5.29 -15.24 -21.26
N GLU A 129 -4.08 -14.69 -21.11
CA GLU A 129 -3.03 -14.70 -22.15
C GLU A 129 -2.60 -16.13 -22.48
N TRP A 130 -2.17 -16.91 -21.48
CA TRP A 130 -1.70 -18.28 -21.70
C TRP A 130 -2.81 -19.23 -22.15
N SER A 131 -4.05 -18.97 -21.73
CA SER A 131 -5.21 -19.71 -22.26
C SER A 131 -5.45 -19.40 -23.73
N SER A 132 -5.22 -18.17 -24.19
CA SER A 132 -5.34 -17.82 -25.61
C SER A 132 -4.19 -18.36 -26.46
N GLU A 133 -3.04 -18.63 -25.85
CA GLU A 133 -1.87 -19.28 -26.49
C GLU A 133 -2.01 -20.81 -26.58
N GLY A 134 -3.10 -21.39 -26.07
CA GLY A 134 -3.36 -22.83 -26.14
C GLY A 134 -2.60 -23.66 -25.11
N ILE A 135 -1.99 -23.03 -24.09
CA ILE A 135 -1.31 -23.75 -23.00
C ILE A 135 -2.35 -24.49 -22.15
N GLU A 136 -2.04 -25.73 -21.76
CA GLU A 136 -2.94 -26.54 -20.93
C GLU A 136 -3.26 -25.84 -19.60
N GLU A 137 -4.55 -25.75 -19.26
CA GLU A 137 -5.00 -25.13 -18.01
C GLU A 137 -4.32 -25.73 -16.77
N LYS A 138 -4.11 -27.04 -16.74
CA LYS A 138 -3.45 -27.74 -15.63
C LYS A 138 -2.02 -27.24 -15.41
N GLU A 139 -1.29 -26.98 -16.48
CA GLU A 139 0.08 -26.48 -16.41
C GLU A 139 0.10 -25.02 -15.95
N ILE A 140 -0.79 -24.18 -16.50
CA ILE A 140 -0.98 -22.79 -16.07
C ILE A 140 -1.27 -22.73 -14.55
N TYR A 141 -2.18 -23.58 -14.06
CA TYR A 141 -2.52 -23.63 -12.65
C TYR A 141 -1.36 -24.07 -11.76
N LYS A 142 -0.56 -25.05 -12.20
CA LYS A 142 0.64 -25.49 -11.47
C LYS A 142 1.65 -24.35 -11.34
N ILE A 143 1.91 -23.63 -12.44
CA ILE A 143 2.84 -22.49 -12.47
C ILE A 143 2.34 -21.36 -11.57
N LEU A 144 1.07 -20.96 -11.71
CA LEU A 144 0.49 -19.85 -10.94
C LEU A 144 0.42 -20.17 -9.46
N THR A 145 0.13 -21.42 -9.08
CA THR A 145 0.11 -21.84 -7.67
C THR A 145 1.50 -21.71 -7.06
N LYS A 146 2.54 -22.16 -7.77
CA LYS A 146 3.94 -22.03 -7.31
C LYS A 146 4.35 -20.56 -7.18
N LYS A 147 4.03 -19.72 -8.18
CA LYS A 147 4.29 -18.28 -8.15
C LYS A 147 3.54 -17.58 -7.03
N THR A 148 2.29 -17.97 -6.76
CA THR A 148 1.48 -17.41 -5.66
C THR A 148 2.07 -17.76 -4.31
N LYS A 149 2.41 -19.04 -4.06
CA LYS A 149 3.03 -19.47 -2.81
C LYS A 149 4.34 -18.73 -2.52
N PHE A 150 5.23 -18.65 -3.51
CA PHE A 150 6.51 -17.95 -3.36
C PHE A 150 6.32 -16.46 -3.06
N TYR A 151 5.42 -15.80 -3.78
CA TYR A 151 5.12 -14.38 -3.56
C TYR A 151 4.49 -14.12 -2.20
N SER A 152 3.53 -14.97 -1.78
CA SER A 152 2.92 -14.86 -0.45
C SER A 152 3.96 -15.05 0.66
N PHE A 153 4.86 -16.03 0.53
CA PHE A 153 5.94 -16.23 1.49
C PHE A 153 6.86 -15.01 1.59
N PHE A 154 7.30 -14.48 0.45
CA PHE A 154 8.12 -13.27 0.42
C PHE A 154 7.40 -12.08 1.05
N ASN A 155 6.13 -11.86 0.73
CA ASN A 155 5.34 -10.77 1.32
C ASN A 155 5.16 -10.93 2.83
N ILE A 156 4.88 -12.12 3.33
CA ILE A 156 4.75 -12.37 4.77
C ILE A 156 6.07 -12.05 5.48
N LEU A 157 7.19 -12.51 4.91
CA LEU A 157 8.52 -12.26 5.46
C LEU A 157 8.84 -10.75 5.49
N VAL A 158 8.65 -10.06 4.36
CA VAL A 158 8.89 -8.60 4.29
C VAL A 158 7.97 -7.85 5.24
N THR A 159 6.69 -8.21 5.32
CA THR A 159 5.73 -7.58 6.25
C THR A 159 6.15 -7.78 7.69
N GLY A 160 6.58 -8.99 8.07
CA GLY A 160 7.07 -9.30 9.41
C GLY A 160 8.30 -8.46 9.78
N ILE A 161 9.26 -8.32 8.86
CA ILE A 161 10.44 -7.48 9.11
C ILE A 161 10.05 -6.00 9.17
N CYS A 162 9.12 -5.53 8.32
CA CYS A 162 8.61 -4.16 8.40
C CYS A 162 7.91 -3.88 9.74
N LEU A 163 7.09 -4.81 10.25
CA LEU A 163 6.47 -4.67 11.57
C LEU A 163 7.52 -4.60 12.69
N PHE A 164 8.55 -5.44 12.61
CA PHE A 164 9.68 -5.37 13.54
C PHE A 164 10.40 -4.02 13.46
N LEU A 165 10.66 -3.51 12.26
CA LEU A 165 11.29 -2.20 12.06
C LEU A 165 10.43 -1.05 12.57
N VAL A 166 9.10 -1.11 12.40
CA VAL A 166 8.16 -0.14 12.98
C VAL A 166 8.29 -0.14 14.50
N GLY A 167 8.22 -1.31 15.14
CA GLY A 167 8.38 -1.41 16.60
C GLY A 167 9.77 -0.97 17.09
N ALA A 168 10.83 -1.34 16.37
CA ALA A 168 12.19 -0.92 16.68
C ALA A 168 12.38 0.59 16.52
N GLY A 169 11.74 1.21 15.51
CA GLY A 169 11.73 2.65 15.29
C GLY A 169 11.11 3.40 16.46
N PHE A 170 9.98 2.92 16.99
CA PHE A 170 9.38 3.52 18.19
C PHE A 170 10.25 3.34 19.43
N LYS A 171 10.87 2.17 19.62
CA LYS A 171 11.81 1.97 20.72
C LYS A 171 13.01 2.92 20.64
N ILE A 172 13.54 3.17 19.44
CA ILE A 172 14.60 4.17 19.22
C ILE A 172 14.11 5.57 19.60
N PHE A 173 12.87 5.91 19.24
CA PHE A 173 12.30 7.23 19.46
C PHE A 173 12.00 7.53 20.94
N TYR A 174 11.48 6.54 21.69
CA TYR A 174 11.03 6.75 23.07
C TYR A 174 12.08 6.38 24.14
N ASP A 175 12.87 5.32 23.94
CA ASP A 175 13.71 4.72 24.99
C ASP A 175 15.22 5.01 24.85
N ASN A 176 15.61 5.99 24.03
CA ASN A 176 17.03 6.32 23.75
C ASN A 176 17.86 5.06 23.44
N ALA A 177 17.57 4.41 22.31
CA ALA A 177 18.27 3.20 21.92
C ALA A 177 19.78 3.42 21.71
N SER A 178 20.56 2.35 21.93
CA SER A 178 22.00 2.38 21.68
C SER A 178 22.32 2.67 20.20
N ALA A 179 23.44 3.36 19.95
CA ALA A 179 23.90 3.64 18.58
C ALA A 179 24.04 2.35 17.74
N SER A 180 24.51 1.25 18.35
CA SER A 180 24.63 -0.06 17.69
C SER A 180 23.27 -0.63 17.26
N PHE A 181 22.20 -0.40 18.01
CA PHE A 181 20.84 -0.81 17.67
C PHE A 181 20.27 0.04 16.53
N VAL A 182 20.55 1.35 16.52
CA VAL A 182 20.16 2.24 15.41
C VAL A 182 20.86 1.85 14.11
N VAL A 183 22.16 1.56 14.14
CA VAL A 183 22.90 1.13 12.94
C VAL A 183 22.37 -0.23 12.44
N SER A 184 22.13 -1.19 13.32
CA SER A 184 21.65 -2.53 12.90
C SER A 184 20.25 -2.47 12.28
N THR A 185 19.34 -1.66 12.82
CA THR A 185 18.00 -1.43 12.26
C THR A 185 18.06 -0.73 10.89
N ALA A 186 18.94 0.26 10.72
CA ALA A 186 19.16 0.91 9.42
C ALA A 186 19.72 -0.05 8.36
N VAL A 187 20.71 -0.88 8.73
CA VAL A 187 21.27 -1.92 7.85
C VAL A 187 20.20 -2.92 7.45
N LEU A 188 19.37 -3.37 8.40
CA LEU A 188 18.26 -4.27 8.12
C LEU A 188 17.27 -3.65 7.13
N GLY A 189 16.93 -2.37 7.29
CA GLY A 189 16.10 -1.62 6.35
C GLY A 189 16.69 -1.58 4.93
N LEU A 190 17.99 -1.32 4.79
CA LEU A 190 18.69 -1.34 3.51
C LEU A 190 18.67 -2.74 2.86
N ILE A 191 18.91 -3.79 3.64
CA ILE A 191 18.85 -5.18 3.15
C ILE A 191 17.46 -5.50 2.59
N ILE A 192 16.39 -5.05 3.25
CA ILE A 192 15.02 -5.23 2.76
C ILE A 192 14.82 -4.49 1.44
N ILE A 193 15.25 -3.22 1.35
CA ILE A 193 15.12 -2.44 0.12
C ILE A 193 15.85 -3.14 -1.03
N ILE A 194 17.10 -3.57 -0.81
CA ILE A 194 17.88 -4.33 -1.80
C ILE A 194 17.17 -5.63 -2.16
N GLY A 195 16.67 -6.38 -1.17
CA GLY A 195 15.92 -7.63 -1.37
C GLY A 195 14.68 -7.41 -2.24
N CYS A 196 13.92 -6.34 -2.00
CA CYS A 196 12.76 -5.95 -2.80
C CYS A 196 13.16 -5.56 -4.24
N ILE A 197 14.23 -4.77 -4.41
CA ILE A 197 14.75 -4.41 -5.74
C ILE A 197 15.18 -5.65 -6.53
N VAL A 198 15.94 -6.55 -5.90
CA VAL A 198 16.40 -7.80 -6.53
C VAL A 198 15.21 -8.69 -6.87
N PHE A 199 14.22 -8.81 -5.98
CA PHE A 199 13.00 -9.58 -6.22
C PHE A 199 12.20 -9.05 -7.41
N ILE A 200 12.07 -7.73 -7.55
CA ILE A 200 11.43 -7.08 -8.69
C ILE A 200 12.27 -7.30 -9.96
N SER A 201 13.58 -7.13 -9.89
CA SER A 201 14.50 -7.18 -11.03
C SER A 201 14.66 -8.58 -11.61
N ARG A 202 14.78 -9.61 -10.76
CA ARG A 202 14.80 -11.02 -11.23
C ARG A 202 13.51 -11.41 -11.94
N ARG A 203 12.40 -10.72 -11.66
CA ARG A 203 11.13 -10.95 -12.37
C ARG A 203 11.12 -10.37 -13.79
N ILE A 204 12.01 -9.45 -14.13
CA ILE A 204 12.23 -8.98 -15.52
C ILE A 204 12.96 -10.07 -16.32
N PHE A 205 13.85 -10.82 -15.68
CA PHE A 205 14.66 -11.85 -16.35
C PHE A 205 13.93 -13.19 -16.57
N PHE A 206 12.96 -13.55 -15.74
CA PHE A 206 12.13 -14.77 -15.94
C PHE A 206 11.03 -14.60 -17.01
N ILE A 207 11.11 -13.56 -17.84
CA ILE A 207 10.22 -13.29 -18.99
C ILE A 207 10.96 -13.51 -20.33
N LYS A 208 12.24 -13.90 -20.31
CA LYS A 208 12.94 -14.42 -21.50
C LYS A 208 13.05 -15.93 -21.45
#